data_AF-A0A257NDT8-F1
#
_entry.id   AF-A0A257NDT8-F1
#
_cell.length_a   1.000
_cell.length_b   1.000
_cell.length_c   1.000
_cell.angle_alpha   90.00
_cell.angle_beta   90.00
_cell.angle_gamma   90.00
#
_symmetry.space_group_name_H-M   'P 1'
#
loop_
_entity.id
_entity.type
_entity.pdbx_description
1 polymer ?
#
loop_
_entity_poly.entity_id
_entity_poly.type
_entity_poly.pdbx_seq_one_letter_code
_entity_poly.pdbx_strand_id
1 'polypeptide(L)'
;MLKSPVITFALLFLTVCFTAPAFAEEDATMHQVYLAAEAGKFDEAQSMMDKVLSDHPNSAKAHFVEAELLAKQGLFSNAGVELNTAESLQPGLPFAKPQVLQNLKSRIASASNGAMQSNMASQSTKSNVKNRQPSILLILG
;
A
#
# COMPACT_ATOMS: atom_id res chain seq x y z
N MET A 1 48.89 -52.01 -9.03
CA MET A 1 48.48 -51.83 -10.44
C MET A 1 46.96 -51.70 -10.47
N LEU A 2 46.45 -50.47 -10.42
CA LEU A 2 45.01 -50.17 -10.38
C LEU A 2 44.44 -50.14 -11.79
N LYS A 3 43.41 -50.95 -12.06
CA LYS A 3 42.53 -50.81 -13.22
C LYS A 3 41.10 -51.13 -12.80
N SER A 4 40.27 -50.10 -12.68
CA SER A 4 38.81 -50.22 -12.73
C SER A 4 38.27 -49.09 -13.61
N PRO A 5 37.75 -49.41 -14.82
CA PRO A 5 37.03 -48.47 -15.67
C PRO A 5 35.50 -48.70 -15.60
N VAL A 6 34.75 -47.80 -16.25
CA VAL A 6 33.32 -47.88 -16.63
C VAL A 6 32.36 -47.38 -15.54
N ILE A 7 32.04 -46.08 -15.54
CA ILE A 7 30.86 -45.47 -16.20
C ILE A 7 29.54 -45.93 -15.58
N THR A 8 28.96 -45.06 -14.76
CA THR A 8 27.50 -44.92 -14.65
C THR A 8 27.20 -43.43 -14.49
N PHE A 9 27.21 -42.76 -15.65
CA PHE A 9 26.41 -41.57 -15.90
C PHE A 9 24.95 -42.04 -15.98
N ALA A 10 24.02 -41.52 -15.16
CA ALA A 10 22.63 -41.23 -15.56
C ALA A 10 21.69 -40.93 -14.36
N LEU A 11 20.81 -39.95 -14.61
CA LEU A 11 19.52 -39.62 -13.95
C LEU A 11 19.64 -38.83 -12.64
N LEU A 12 19.54 -37.50 -12.61
CA LEU A 12 18.38 -36.65 -12.97
C LEU A 12 17.11 -37.08 -12.21
N PHE A 13 16.92 -36.53 -11.02
CA PHE A 13 15.59 -36.28 -10.45
C PHE A 13 15.48 -34.82 -10.03
N LEU A 14 15.30 -34.00 -11.06
CA LEU A 14 14.62 -32.71 -10.98
C LEU A 14 13.20 -32.98 -10.46
N THR A 15 12.95 -32.84 -9.16
CA THR A 15 11.60 -32.76 -8.61
C THR A 15 11.29 -31.29 -8.30
N VAL A 16 11.17 -30.50 -9.37
CA VAL A 16 10.40 -29.26 -9.30
C VAL A 16 8.94 -29.68 -9.40
N CYS A 17 8.34 -30.03 -8.25
CA CYS A 17 6.89 -30.04 -8.11
C CYS A 17 6.45 -28.60 -7.83
N PHE A 18 6.46 -27.76 -8.86
CA PHE A 18 5.88 -26.43 -8.78
C PHE A 18 4.90 -26.25 -9.92
N THR A 19 3.68 -26.78 -9.78
CA THR A 19 2.52 -26.32 -10.56
C THR A 19 1.23 -26.67 -9.82
N ALA A 20 0.97 -25.96 -8.72
CA ALA A 20 -0.42 -25.69 -8.35
C ALA A 20 -0.85 -24.39 -9.04
N PRO A 21 -2.06 -24.30 -9.62
CA PRO A 21 -2.57 -23.07 -10.20
C PRO A 21 -2.98 -22.11 -9.09
N ALA A 22 -2.01 -21.47 -8.43
CA ALA A 22 -2.24 -20.54 -7.31
C ALA A 22 -2.94 -19.22 -7.71
N PHE A 23 -3.07 -18.93 -8.99
CA PHE A 23 -3.64 -17.68 -9.49
C PHE A 23 -5.18 -17.63 -9.44
N ALA A 24 -5.85 -18.80 -9.43
CA ALA A 24 -7.31 -18.85 -9.48
C ALA A 24 -7.97 -18.54 -8.12
N GLU A 25 -7.29 -18.88 -7.01
CA GLU A 25 -7.79 -18.62 -5.65
C GLU A 25 -7.58 -17.16 -5.25
N GLU A 26 -6.48 -16.54 -5.69
CA GLU A 26 -6.19 -15.11 -5.49
C GLU A 26 -7.33 -14.26 -6.09
N ASP A 27 -7.71 -14.50 -7.35
CA ASP A 27 -8.75 -13.72 -8.04
C ASP A 27 -10.13 -13.81 -7.37
N ALA A 28 -10.53 -15.02 -6.93
CA ALA A 28 -11.81 -15.21 -6.23
C ALA A 28 -11.82 -14.49 -4.88
N THR A 29 -10.69 -14.49 -4.17
CA THR A 29 -10.55 -13.82 -2.87
C THR A 29 -10.55 -12.30 -3.02
N MET A 30 -9.87 -11.76 -4.04
CA MET A 30 -9.90 -10.31 -4.34
C MET A 30 -11.32 -9.82 -4.60
N HIS A 31 -12.15 -10.60 -5.30
CA HIS A 31 -13.55 -10.23 -5.53
C HIS A 31 -14.33 -10.08 -4.22
N GLN A 32 -14.13 -11.00 -3.27
CA GLN A 32 -14.78 -10.95 -1.95
C GLN A 32 -14.29 -9.75 -1.14
N VAL A 33 -12.99 -9.42 -1.20
CA VAL A 33 -12.43 -8.19 -0.61
C VAL A 33 -13.18 -6.95 -1.11
N TYR A 34 -13.37 -6.82 -2.43
CA TYR A 34 -14.12 -5.70 -3.00
C TYR A 34 -15.57 -5.66 -2.52
N LEU A 35 -16.28 -6.80 -2.51
CA LEU A 35 -17.67 -6.86 -2.05
C LEU A 35 -17.81 -6.44 -0.57
N ALA A 36 -16.92 -6.93 0.30
CA ALA A 36 -16.92 -6.55 1.71
C ALA A 36 -16.63 -5.05 1.89
N ALA A 37 -15.66 -4.52 1.14
CA ALA A 37 -15.32 -3.09 1.16
C ALA A 37 -16.47 -2.21 0.65
N GLU A 38 -17.19 -2.63 -0.40
CA GLU A 38 -18.37 -1.95 -0.92
C GLU A 38 -19.54 -1.99 0.07
N ALA A 39 -19.67 -3.07 0.84
CA ALA A 39 -20.62 -3.18 1.93
C ALA A 39 -20.22 -2.38 3.19
N GLY A 40 -19.07 -1.67 3.17
CA GLY A 40 -18.55 -0.91 4.31
C GLY A 40 -17.96 -1.78 5.42
N LYS A 41 -17.81 -3.09 5.19
CA LYS A 41 -17.25 -4.05 6.14
C LYS A 41 -15.73 -4.08 6.04
N PHE A 42 -15.10 -2.98 6.44
CA PHE A 42 -13.67 -2.81 6.27
C PHE A 42 -12.83 -3.80 7.07
N ASP A 43 -13.26 -4.18 8.29
CA ASP A 43 -12.55 -5.17 9.10
C ASP A 43 -12.53 -6.55 8.43
N GLU A 44 -13.66 -6.96 7.83
CA GLU A 44 -13.77 -8.23 7.08
C GLU A 44 -12.87 -8.19 5.83
N ALA A 45 -12.94 -7.09 5.08
CA ALA A 45 -12.11 -6.88 3.90
C ALA A 45 -10.61 -6.90 4.23
N GLN A 46 -10.20 -6.27 5.33
CA GLN A 46 -8.81 -6.26 5.80
C GLN A 46 -8.35 -7.66 6.20
N SER A 47 -9.14 -8.41 6.98
CA SER A 47 -8.78 -9.78 7.36
C SER A 47 -8.62 -10.71 6.15
N MET A 48 -9.43 -10.55 5.12
CA MET A 48 -9.26 -11.28 3.86
C MET A 48 -7.95 -10.87 3.17
N MET A 49 -7.64 -9.57 3.14
CA MET A 49 -6.44 -9.05 2.50
C MET A 49 -5.16 -9.46 3.25
N ASP A 50 -5.19 -9.54 4.58
CA ASP A 50 -4.09 -10.07 5.40
C ASP A 50 -3.75 -11.51 5.00
N LYS A 51 -4.76 -12.35 4.77
CA LYS A 51 -4.54 -13.72 4.29
C LYS A 51 -3.88 -13.71 2.91
N VAL A 52 -4.40 -12.89 2.00
CA VAL A 52 -3.86 -12.81 0.63
C VAL A 52 -2.41 -12.32 0.62
N LEU A 53 -2.07 -11.32 1.44
CA LEU A 53 -0.70 -10.82 1.58
C LEU A 53 0.22 -11.84 2.26
N SER A 54 -0.30 -12.62 3.22
CA SER A 54 0.44 -13.73 3.82
C SER A 54 0.77 -14.83 2.81
N ASP A 55 -0.20 -15.18 1.95
CA ASP A 55 -0.03 -16.21 0.94
C ASP A 55 0.83 -15.70 -0.24
N HIS A 56 0.77 -14.40 -0.53
CA HIS A 56 1.43 -13.75 -1.67
C HIS A 56 2.16 -12.45 -1.30
N PRO A 57 3.23 -12.52 -0.47
CA PRO A 57 3.90 -11.33 0.09
C PRO A 57 4.65 -10.46 -0.94
N ASN A 58 4.80 -10.94 -2.18
CA ASN A 58 5.44 -10.21 -3.27
C ASN A 58 4.48 -9.98 -4.46
N SER A 59 3.17 -10.14 -4.27
CA SER A 59 2.18 -9.87 -5.32
C SER A 59 1.95 -8.37 -5.43
N ALA A 60 2.44 -7.75 -6.51
CA ALA A 60 2.16 -6.35 -6.82
C ALA A 60 0.65 -6.07 -6.87
N LYS A 61 -0.14 -7.05 -7.32
CA LYS A 61 -1.60 -6.98 -7.35
C LYS A 61 -2.19 -6.92 -5.94
N ALA A 62 -1.73 -7.77 -5.02
CA ALA A 62 -2.17 -7.77 -3.63
C ALA A 62 -1.89 -6.42 -2.94
N HIS A 63 -0.66 -5.90 -3.07
CA HIS A 63 -0.30 -4.58 -2.54
C HIS A 63 -1.13 -3.44 -3.17
N PHE A 64 -1.47 -3.54 -4.46
CA PHE A 64 -2.33 -2.55 -5.10
C PHE A 64 -3.77 -2.58 -4.56
N VAL A 65 -4.35 -3.78 -4.38
CA VAL A 65 -5.70 -3.94 -3.82
C VAL A 65 -5.76 -3.45 -2.38
N GLU A 66 -4.72 -3.74 -1.58
CA GLU A 66 -4.61 -3.23 -0.21
C GLU A 66 -4.53 -1.70 -0.19
N ALA A 67 -3.78 -1.10 -1.11
CA ALA A 67 -3.75 0.36 -1.26
C ALA A 67 -5.13 0.95 -1.58
N GLU A 68 -5.91 0.32 -2.46
CA GLU A 68 -7.28 0.72 -2.75
C GLU A 68 -8.20 0.62 -1.52
N LEU A 69 -8.09 -0.49 -0.78
CA LEU A 69 -8.87 -0.76 0.42
C LEU A 69 -8.56 0.25 1.53
N LEU A 70 -7.29 0.50 1.82
CA LEU A 70 -6.84 1.52 2.78
C LEU A 70 -7.30 2.91 2.37
N ALA A 71 -7.22 3.25 1.08
CA ALA A 71 -7.73 4.54 0.61
C ALA A 71 -9.25 4.64 0.81
N LYS A 72 -10.03 3.59 0.56
CA LYS A 72 -11.48 3.56 0.86
C LYS A 72 -11.78 3.78 2.35
N GLN A 73 -10.92 3.29 3.24
CA GLN A 73 -11.00 3.53 4.68
C GLN A 73 -10.55 4.94 5.12
N GLY A 74 -9.97 5.72 4.21
CA GLY A 74 -9.39 7.04 4.52
C GLY A 74 -7.97 6.98 5.11
N LEU A 75 -7.36 5.79 5.15
CA LEU A 75 -6.01 5.54 5.62
C LEU A 75 -4.98 5.85 4.53
N PHE A 76 -4.98 7.10 4.03
CA PHE A 76 -4.22 7.49 2.85
C PHE A 76 -2.69 7.38 3.00
N SER A 77 -2.15 7.50 4.22
CA SER A 77 -0.72 7.31 4.47
C SER A 77 -0.31 5.87 4.19
N ASN A 78 -1.05 4.89 4.73
CA ASN A 78 -0.78 3.47 4.53
C ASN A 78 -1.05 3.08 3.07
N ALA A 79 -2.11 3.61 2.46
CA ALA A 79 -2.39 3.41 1.04
C ALA A 79 -1.22 3.84 0.14
N GLY A 80 -0.53 4.93 0.50
CA GLY A 80 0.67 5.38 -0.22
C GLY A 80 1.85 4.41 -0.11
N VAL A 81 2.04 3.79 1.06
CA VAL A 81 3.10 2.79 1.28
C VAL A 81 2.86 1.54 0.42
N GLU A 82 1.62 1.04 0.45
CA GLU A 82 1.24 -0.15 -0.31
C GLU A 82 1.28 0.09 -1.82
N LEU A 83 0.84 1.27 -2.28
CA LEU A 83 0.95 1.63 -3.69
C LEU A 83 2.41 1.70 -4.16
N ASN A 84 3.30 2.27 -3.34
CA ASN A 84 4.73 2.33 -3.67
C ASN A 84 5.34 0.92 -3.74
N THR A 85 4.95 0.04 -2.80
CA THR A 85 5.37 -1.37 -2.81
C THR A 85 4.91 -2.07 -4.09
N ALA A 86 3.64 -1.89 -4.48
CA ALA A 86 3.12 -2.41 -5.73
C ALA A 86 3.90 -1.91 -6.95
N GLU A 87 4.19 -0.60 -7.04
CA GLU A 87 4.95 -0.01 -8.14
C GLU A 87 6.42 -0.46 -8.17
N SER A 88 7.01 -0.72 -7.01
CA SER A 88 8.37 -1.24 -6.87
C SER A 88 8.46 -2.70 -7.33
N LEU A 89 7.44 -3.51 -7.00
CA LEU A 89 7.35 -4.91 -7.43
C LEU A 89 7.04 -5.02 -8.93
N GLN A 90 6.13 -4.17 -9.44
CA GLN A 90 5.76 -4.16 -10.84
C GLN A 90 5.55 -2.73 -11.37
N PRO A 91 6.61 -2.14 -11.97
CA PRO A 91 6.54 -0.79 -12.53
C PRO A 91 5.43 -0.64 -13.56
N GLY A 92 4.67 0.45 -13.43
CA GLY A 92 3.57 0.79 -14.34
C GLY A 92 2.27 0.01 -14.11
N LEU A 93 2.26 -1.00 -13.22
CA LEU A 93 1.07 -1.74 -12.80
C LEU A 93 0.13 -2.11 -13.97
N PRO A 94 0.59 -2.87 -14.98
CA PRO A 94 -0.16 -3.11 -16.22
C PRO A 94 -1.47 -3.90 -16.02
N PHE A 95 -1.65 -4.56 -14.87
CA PHE A 95 -2.90 -5.20 -14.49
C PHE A 95 -3.96 -4.20 -13.98
N ALA A 96 -3.54 -3.02 -13.52
CA ALA A 96 -4.43 -1.99 -12.99
C ALA A 96 -4.99 -1.15 -14.13
N LYS A 97 -6.28 -0.78 -14.02
CA LYS A 97 -6.88 0.17 -14.95
C LYS A 97 -6.24 1.56 -14.73
N PRO A 98 -5.74 2.25 -15.77
CA PRO A 98 -5.08 3.56 -15.62
C PRO A 98 -5.93 4.59 -14.87
N GLN A 99 -7.26 4.56 -15.06
CA GLN A 99 -8.19 5.46 -14.40
C GLN A 99 -8.25 5.22 -12.89
N VAL A 100 -8.22 3.95 -12.45
CA VAL A 100 -8.26 3.57 -11.03
C VAL A 100 -6.95 3.98 -10.35
N LEU A 101 -5.82 3.68 -10.98
CA LEU A 101 -4.50 4.07 -10.50
C LEU A 101 -4.38 5.60 -10.34
N GLN A 102 -4.81 6.36 -11.34
CA GLN A 102 -4.77 7.82 -11.29
C GLN A 102 -5.70 8.40 -10.21
N ASN A 103 -6.89 7.81 -10.04
CA ASN A 103 -7.81 8.20 -8.97
C ASN A 103 -7.20 7.95 -7.58
N LEU A 104 -6.60 6.78 -7.37
CA LEU A 104 -5.93 6.42 -6.13
C LEU A 104 -4.79 7.40 -5.80
N LYS A 105 -3.90 7.66 -6.76
CA LYS A 105 -2.81 8.63 -6.62
C LYS A 105 -3.31 10.03 -6.25
N SER A 106 -4.37 10.49 -6.91
CA SER A 106 -4.97 11.80 -6.63
C SER A 106 -5.52 11.90 -5.21
N ARG A 107 -6.21 10.85 -4.73
CA ARG A 107 -6.75 10.79 -3.37
C ARG A 107 -5.64 10.81 -2.32
N ILE A 108 -4.57 10.03 -2.52
CA ILE A 108 -3.40 10.00 -1.63
C ILE A 108 -2.71 11.37 -1.58
N ALA A 109 -2.45 11.98 -2.74
CA ALA A 109 -1.79 13.30 -2.81
C ALA A 109 -2.63 14.42 -2.20
N SER A 110 -3.96 14.36 -2.36
CA SER A 110 -4.86 15.37 -1.79
C SER A 110 -4.86 15.31 -0.26
N ALA A 111 -4.83 14.10 0.31
CA ALA A 111 -4.75 13.89 1.76
C ALA A 111 -3.44 14.42 2.34
N SER A 112 -2.30 14.18 1.67
CA SER A 112 -1.01 14.71 2.12
C SER A 112 -0.96 16.24 2.09
N ASN A 113 -1.51 16.86 1.05
CA ASN A 113 -1.55 18.32 0.92
C ASN A 113 -2.45 18.98 1.97
N GLY A 114 -3.60 18.37 2.29
CA GLY A 114 -4.48 18.85 3.36
C GLY A 114 -3.82 18.79 4.76
N ALA A 115 -3.06 17.72 5.03
CA ALA A 115 -2.30 17.59 6.27
C ALA A 115 -1.16 18.65 6.37
N MET A 116 -0.49 18.95 5.26
CA MET A 116 0.56 19.98 5.24
C MET A 116 -0.01 21.40 5.46
N GLN A 117 -1.12 21.73 4.79
CA GLN A 117 -1.74 23.06 4.88
C GLN A 117 -2.29 23.35 6.28
N SER A 118 -2.91 22.37 6.94
CA SER A 118 -3.41 22.51 8.32
C SER A 118 -2.27 22.74 9.32
N ASN A 119 -1.11 22.11 9.10
CA ASN A 119 0.05 22.28 9.96
C ASN A 119 0.71 23.67 9.78
N MET A 120 0.76 24.21 8.55
CA MET A 120 1.27 25.56 8.29
C MET A 120 0.36 26.67 8.86
N ALA A 121 -0.96 26.53 8.72
CA ALA A 121 -1.92 27.48 9.29
C ALA A 121 -1.81 27.56 10.83
N SER A 122 -1.54 26.43 11.48
CA SER A 122 -1.38 26.34 12.94
C SER A 122 -0.07 26.95 13.46
N GLN A 123 0.95 27.11 12.61
CA GLN A 123 2.23 27.73 12.99
C GLN A 123 2.21 29.26 12.86
N SER A 124 1.43 29.80 11.92
CA SER A 124 1.32 31.26 11.70
C SER A 124 0.64 32.00 12.86
N THR A 125 -0.24 31.34 13.62
CA THR A 125 -0.91 31.95 14.78
C THR A 125 -0.08 31.94 16.06
N LYS A 126 0.96 31.09 16.15
CA LYS A 126 1.80 30.97 17.36
C LYS A 126 2.96 31.98 17.40
N SER A 127 3.37 32.52 16.26
CA SER A 127 4.47 33.50 16.15
C SER A 127 4.06 34.96 16.38
N ASN A 128 2.75 35.28 16.34
CA ASN A 128 2.26 36.68 16.45
C ASN A 128 1.66 37.05 17.82
N VAL A 129 1.74 36.18 18.83
CA VAL A 129 1.24 36.49 20.21
C VAL A 129 2.36 37.01 21.12
N LYS A 130 3.64 36.73 20.83
CA LYS A 130 4.77 37.18 21.66
C LYS A 130 5.24 38.63 21.38
N ASN A 131 4.54 39.37 20.51
CA ASN A 131 4.91 40.75 20.16
C ASN A 131 3.79 41.79 20.35
N ARG A 132 2.73 41.46 21.11
CA ARG A 132 1.70 42.42 21.50
C ARG A 132 1.82 42.76 22.99
N GLN A 133 2.82 43.58 23.31
CA GLN A 133 2.77 44.45 24.49
C GLN A 133 2.12 45.76 24.02
N PRO A 134 0.83 46.02 24.27
CA PRO A 134 0.31 47.38 24.17
C PRO A 134 0.87 48.16 25.36
N SER A 135 1.84 49.03 25.11
CA SER A 135 2.28 50.05 26.06
C SER A 135 1.07 50.90 26.46
N ILE A 136 0.52 50.64 27.65
CA ILE A 136 -0.52 51.48 28.25
C ILE A 136 0.15 52.82 28.57
N LEU A 137 -0.08 53.82 27.71
CA LEU A 137 0.36 55.19 27.92
C LEU A 137 -0.59 55.85 28.94
N LEU A 138 -0.12 55.95 30.19
CA LEU A 138 -0.77 56.70 31.27
C LEU A 138 -0.65 58.19 30.97
N ILE A 139 -1.74 58.81 30.50
CA ILE A 139 -1.86 60.28 30.44
C ILE A 139 -2.31 60.73 31.83
N LEU A 140 -1.39 61.38 32.56
CA LEU A 140 -1.64 62.07 33.83
C LEU A 140 -2.66 63.20 33.62
N GLY A 141 -3.62 63.29 34.54
CA GLY A 141 -4.37 64.49 34.86
C GLY A 141 -3.77 65.20 36.07
#